data_AF-A0A930HWW7-F1
#
_entry.id   AF-A0A930HWW7-F1
#
_cell.length_a   1.000
_cell.length_b   1.000
_cell.length_c   1.000
_cell.angle_alpha   90.00
_cell.angle_beta   90.00
_cell.angle_gamma   90.00
#
_symmetry.space_group_name_H-M   'P 1'
#
loop_
_entity.id
_entity.type
_entity.pdbx_description
1 polymer ?
#
loop_
_entity_poly.entity_id
_entity_poly.type
_entity_poly.pdbx_seq_one_letter_code
_entity_poly.pdbx_strand_id
1 'polypeptide(L)'
;MTKEDRLRSCRYYKGEAESPFTDENKDALWEYEAFWVSAGDSQDTISEYRAYVKNDKHPNIPIGLKALLLNRMSRMCYGGALEASAHLIDLLNEYYK
;
A
#
# COMPACT_ATOMS: atom_id res chain seq x y z
N MET A 1 -3.05 -16.51 0.12
CA MET A 1 -3.93 -15.51 -0.51
C MET A 1 -3.75 -15.62 -2.01
N THR A 2 -4.81 -15.92 -2.76
CA THR A 2 -4.72 -16.05 -4.23
C THR A 2 -4.61 -14.68 -4.89
N LYS A 3 -4.35 -14.64 -6.21
CA LYS A 3 -4.40 -13.38 -6.98
C LYS A 3 -5.80 -12.76 -6.96
N GLU A 4 -6.84 -13.59 -7.01
CA GLU A 4 -8.23 -13.17 -7.01
C GLU A 4 -8.65 -12.58 -5.65
N ASP A 5 -8.18 -13.18 -4.55
CA ASP A 5 -8.41 -12.63 -3.20
C ASP A 5 -7.78 -11.24 -3.05
N ARG A 6 -6.55 -11.08 -3.56
CA ARG A 6 -5.85 -9.77 -3.54
C ARG A 6 -6.60 -8.74 -4.34
N LEU A 7 -7.07 -9.10 -5.53
CA LEU A 7 -7.83 -8.19 -6.40
C LEU A 7 -9.13 -7.73 -5.72
N ARG A 8 -9.83 -8.62 -5.00
CA ARG A 8 -11.03 -8.26 -4.24
C ARG A 8 -10.75 -7.28 -3.09
N SER A 9 -9.54 -7.30 -2.53
CA SER A 9 -9.13 -6.35 -1.49
C SER A 9 -8.64 -4.99 -2.02
N CYS A 10 -8.42 -4.86 -3.33
CA CYS A 10 -7.97 -3.62 -3.94
C CYS A 10 -9.12 -2.62 -4.06
N ARG A 11 -8.84 -1.32 -3.82
CA ARG A 11 -9.86 -0.27 -3.91
C ARG A 11 -9.88 0.38 -5.29
N TYR A 12 -8.69 0.65 -5.85
CA TYR A 12 -8.48 1.37 -7.09
C TYR A 12 -8.28 0.41 -8.26
N TYR A 13 -7.43 -0.61 -8.11
CA TYR A 13 -7.16 -1.58 -9.16
C TYR A 13 -8.23 -2.66 -9.21
N LYS A 14 -8.88 -2.81 -10.36
CA LYS A 14 -9.90 -3.84 -10.63
C LYS A 14 -9.53 -4.79 -11.77
N GLY A 15 -8.30 -4.71 -12.27
CA GLY A 15 -7.80 -5.54 -13.37
C GLY A 15 -7.74 -4.82 -14.70
N GLU A 16 -7.86 -3.49 -14.70
CA GLU A 16 -7.68 -2.66 -15.89
C GLU A 16 -6.23 -2.74 -16.40
N ALA A 17 -6.02 -2.54 -17.70
CA ALA A 17 -4.68 -2.53 -18.28
C ALA A 17 -3.90 -1.24 -17.97
N GLU A 18 -4.62 -0.13 -17.81
CA GLU A 18 -4.08 1.20 -17.56
C GLU A 18 -4.91 1.90 -16.47
N SER A 19 -4.26 2.77 -15.70
CA SER A 19 -4.93 3.53 -14.65
C SER A 19 -5.91 4.55 -15.23
N PRO A 20 -7.17 4.59 -14.76
CA PRO A 20 -8.14 5.59 -15.17
C PRO A 20 -8.01 6.92 -14.40
N PHE A 21 -7.08 7.01 -13.44
CA PHE A 21 -6.97 8.16 -12.55
C PHE A 21 -6.00 9.20 -13.08
N THR A 22 -6.44 10.47 -13.10
CA THR A 22 -5.57 11.61 -13.43
C THR A 22 -4.96 12.28 -12.19
N ASP A 23 -5.38 11.86 -11.00
CA ASP A 23 -4.85 12.33 -9.73
C ASP A 23 -3.61 11.51 -9.38
N GLU A 24 -2.47 12.18 -9.18
CA GLU A 24 -1.16 11.53 -8.98
C GLU A 24 -1.17 10.54 -7.81
N ASN A 25 -1.87 10.85 -6.72
CA ASN A 25 -1.93 9.96 -5.57
C ASN A 25 -2.78 8.72 -5.86
N LYS A 26 -3.96 8.89 -6.45
CA LYS A 26 -4.82 7.74 -6.83
C LYS A 26 -4.17 6.88 -7.91
N ASP A 27 -3.49 7.50 -8.85
CA ASP A 27 -2.75 6.82 -9.91
C ASP A 27 -1.63 5.94 -9.32
N ALA A 28 -0.80 6.53 -8.44
CA ALA A 28 0.20 5.75 -7.73
C ALA A 28 -0.43 4.62 -6.90
N LEU A 29 -1.51 4.89 -6.16
CA LEU A 29 -2.18 3.84 -5.37
C LEU A 29 -2.70 2.69 -6.25
N TRP A 30 -3.24 3.01 -7.42
CA TRP A 30 -3.66 2.02 -8.41
C TRP A 30 -2.48 1.16 -8.87
N GLU A 31 -1.34 1.77 -9.20
CA GLU A 31 -0.14 1.03 -9.65
C GLU A 31 0.39 0.08 -8.57
N TYR A 32 0.43 0.54 -7.31
CA TYR A 32 0.89 -0.29 -6.20
C TYR A 32 -0.06 -1.45 -5.90
N GLU A 33 -1.37 -1.24 -6.01
CA GLU A 33 -2.35 -2.31 -5.92
C GLU A 33 -2.18 -3.33 -7.06
N ALA A 34 -2.02 -2.86 -8.30
CA ALA A 34 -1.78 -3.71 -9.47
C ALA A 34 -0.51 -4.56 -9.31
N PHE A 35 0.57 -3.92 -8.87
CA PHE A 35 1.84 -4.58 -8.58
C PHE A 35 1.68 -5.63 -7.48
N TRP A 36 1.02 -5.30 -6.38
CA TRP A 36 0.79 -6.23 -5.27
C TRP A 36 -0.08 -7.44 -5.65
N VAL A 37 -1.11 -7.23 -6.48
CA VAL A 37 -1.94 -8.33 -7.02
C VAL A 37 -1.09 -9.27 -7.88
N SER A 38 -0.14 -8.75 -8.64
CA SER A 38 0.77 -9.54 -9.46
C SER A 38 1.86 -10.24 -8.63
N ALA A 39 2.70 -9.46 -7.94
CA ALA A 39 3.88 -9.93 -7.22
C ALA A 39 3.55 -10.64 -5.91
N GLY A 40 2.59 -10.09 -5.16
CA GLY A 40 2.17 -10.62 -3.86
C GLY A 40 2.92 -10.07 -2.67
N ASP A 41 2.80 -10.81 -1.58
CA ASP A 41 3.34 -10.42 -0.29
C ASP A 41 4.86 -10.66 -0.26
N SER A 42 5.62 -9.61 -0.04
CA SER A 42 7.04 -9.72 0.30
C SER A 42 7.20 -9.82 1.81
N GLN A 43 7.86 -10.88 2.28
CA GLN A 43 8.08 -11.09 3.71
C GLN A 43 9.02 -10.03 4.30
N ASP A 44 9.98 -9.54 3.52
CA ASP A 44 10.90 -8.48 3.94
C ASP A 44 10.15 -7.16 4.18
N THR A 45 9.30 -6.74 3.24
CA THR A 45 8.53 -5.49 3.40
C THR A 45 7.51 -5.60 4.54
N ILE A 46 6.88 -6.77 4.70
CA ILE A 46 5.95 -7.01 5.83
C ILE A 46 6.69 -6.97 7.17
N SER A 47 7.89 -7.52 7.24
CA SER A 47 8.70 -7.50 8.46
C SER A 47 9.09 -6.08 8.84
N GLU A 48 9.51 -5.27 7.86
CA GLU A 48 9.76 -3.83 8.02
C GLU A 48 8.50 -3.11 8.52
N TYR A 49 7.36 -3.33 7.86
CA TYR A 49 6.09 -2.74 8.26
C TYR A 49 5.73 -3.03 9.72
N ARG A 50 5.87 -4.28 10.17
CA ARG A 50 5.60 -4.67 11.57
C ARG A 50 6.58 -4.07 12.56
N ALA A 51 7.81 -3.78 12.14
CA ALA A 51 8.82 -3.15 13.00
C ALA A 51 8.47 -1.68 13.28
N TYR A 52 8.02 -0.94 12.26
CA TYR A 52 7.80 0.50 12.33
C TYR A 52 6.34 0.90 12.61
N VAL A 53 5.36 0.12 12.14
CA VAL A 53 3.93 0.43 12.31
C VAL A 53 3.34 -0.40 13.43
N LYS A 54 3.21 0.21 14.61
CA LYS A 54 2.69 -0.44 15.84
C LYS A 54 1.17 -0.31 16.01
N ASN A 55 0.59 0.79 15.51
CA ASN A 55 -0.82 1.17 15.75
C ASN A 55 -1.61 1.25 14.44
N ASP A 56 -1.60 0.15 13.68
CA ASP A 56 -2.35 0.05 12.43
C ASP A 56 -3.87 0.02 12.70
N LYS A 57 -4.58 1.03 12.20
CA LYS A 57 -6.04 1.19 12.37
C LYS A 57 -6.86 0.71 11.18
N HIS A 58 -6.24 0.12 10.15
CA HIS A 58 -6.89 -0.20 8.88
C HIS A 58 -6.99 -1.72 8.65
N PRO A 59 -7.63 -2.52 9.51
CA PRO A 59 -7.61 -3.98 9.41
C PRO A 59 -8.16 -4.53 8.09
N ASN A 60 -8.99 -3.75 7.39
CA ASN A 60 -9.60 -4.12 6.12
C ASN A 60 -8.63 -4.08 4.93
N ILE A 61 -7.46 -3.48 5.09
CA ILE A 61 -6.44 -3.40 4.06
C ILE A 61 -5.39 -4.50 4.32
N PRO A 62 -5.04 -5.32 3.33
CA PRO A 62 -4.04 -6.36 3.45
C PRO A 62 -2.67 -5.80 3.87
N ILE A 63 -2.01 -6.49 4.81
CA ILE A 63 -0.71 -6.05 5.35
C ILE A 63 0.38 -5.95 4.27
N GLY A 64 0.37 -6.83 3.26
CA GLY A 64 1.33 -6.78 2.17
C GLY A 64 1.21 -5.51 1.32
N LEU A 65 -0.01 -5.04 1.08
CA LEU A 65 -0.24 -3.78 0.37
C LEU A 65 0.26 -2.59 1.21
N LYS A 66 -0.06 -2.55 2.51
CA LYS A 66 0.44 -1.49 3.41
C LYS A 66 1.95 -1.47 3.50
N ALA A 67 2.58 -2.65 3.52
CA ALA A 67 4.02 -2.80 3.55
C ALA A 67 4.69 -2.24 2.29
N LEU A 68 4.11 -2.48 1.11
CA LEU A 68 4.58 -1.89 -0.14
C LEU A 68 4.43 -0.37 -0.15
N LEU A 69 3.29 0.15 0.34
CA LEU A 69 3.07 1.58 0.46
C LEU A 69 4.02 2.24 1.46
N LEU A 70 4.34 1.58 2.58
CA LEU A 70 5.37 2.05 3.52
C LEU A 70 6.73 2.14 2.83
N ASN A 71 7.12 1.11 2.08
CA ASN A 71 8.39 1.10 1.37
C ASN A 71 8.50 2.25 0.35
N ARG A 72 7.40 2.57 -0.35
CA ARG A 72 7.31 3.77 -1.19
C ARG A 72 7.57 5.03 -0.37
N MET A 73 6.86 5.22 0.73
CA MET A 73 6.99 6.41 1.57
C MET A 73 8.39 6.55 2.15
N SER A 74 9.02 5.46 2.59
CA SER A 74 10.40 5.45 3.07
C SER A 74 11.40 5.90 2.02
N ARG A 75 11.12 5.70 0.73
CA ARG A 75 11.96 6.18 -0.38
C ARG A 75 11.73 7.65 -0.71
N MET A 76 10.56 8.19 -0.38
CA MET A 76 10.21 9.60 -0.58
C MET A 76 10.58 10.48 0.62
N CYS A 77 10.57 9.93 1.83
CA CYS A 77 10.92 10.62 3.06
C CYS A 77 12.42 10.42 3.39
N TYR A 78 13.19 11.51 3.35
CA TYR A 78 14.61 11.50 3.75
C TYR A 78 14.83 11.21 5.26
N GLY A 79 13.78 11.24 6.10
CA GLY A 79 13.87 10.98 7.55
C GLY A 79 13.61 9.53 7.99
N GLY A 80 13.55 8.59 7.06
CA GLY A 80 13.51 7.15 7.36
C GLY A 80 12.12 6.58 7.69
N ALA A 81 12.08 5.29 8.06
CA ALA A 81 10.86 4.50 8.13
C ALA A 81 9.84 4.96 9.20
N LEU A 82 10.26 5.70 10.22
CA LEU A 82 9.37 6.23 11.26
C LEU A 82 8.52 7.40 10.72
N GLU A 83 9.12 8.38 10.06
CA GLU A 83 8.37 9.47 9.42
C GLU A 83 7.49 8.95 8.29
N ALA A 84 8.01 8.01 7.50
CA ALA A 84 7.25 7.33 6.45
C ALA A 84 5.99 6.64 7.01
N SER A 85 6.04 6.11 8.24
CA SER A 85 4.88 5.49 8.88
C SER A 85 3.76 6.48 9.19
N ALA A 86 4.09 7.72 9.54
CA ALA A 86 3.10 8.77 9.80
C ALA A 86 2.41 9.18 8.49
N HIS A 87 3.21 9.45 7.45
CA HIS A 87 2.69 9.76 6.11
C HIS A 87 1.84 8.63 5.53
N LEU A 88 2.22 7.38 5.78
CA LEU A 88 1.40 6.23 5.39
C LEU A 88 0.04 6.26 6.09
N ILE A 89 0.01 6.50 7.40
CA ILE A 89 -1.26 6.55 8.15
C ILE A 89 -2.17 7.64 7.60
N ASP A 90 -1.63 8.83 7.31
CA ASP A 90 -2.39 9.93 6.72
C ASP A 90 -2.94 9.56 5.34
N LEU A 91 -2.11 8.96 4.47
CA LEU A 91 -2.54 8.47 3.17
C LEU A 91 -3.65 7.39 3.29
N LEU A 92 -3.51 6.45 4.22
CA LEU A 92 -4.52 5.41 4.43
C LEU A 92 -5.83 6.01 4.95
N ASN A 93 -5.78 6.99 5.85
CA ASN A 93 -6.97 7.68 6.35
C ASN A 93 -7.69 8.50 5.25
N GLU A 94 -6.94 9.09 4.33
CA GLU A 94 -7.49 9.92 3.26
C GLU A 94 -8.14 9.07 2.16
N TYR A 95 -7.42 8.04 1.70
CA TYR A 95 -7.78 7.26 0.50
C TYR A 95 -8.48 5.93 0.83
N TYR A 96 -8.25 5.35 2.02
CA TYR A 96 -8.79 4.06 2.44
C TYR A 96 -9.72 4.14 3.66
N LYS A 97 -10.77 4.95 3.56
CA LYS A 97 -11.88 5.05 4.53
C LYS A 97 -12.80 3.84 4.53
#